data_AF-A0A1B6LJE3-F1
#
_entry.id   AF-A0A1B6LJE3-F1
#
_cell.length_a   1.000
_cell.length_b   1.000
_cell.length_c   1.000
_cell.angle_alpha   90.00
_cell.angle_beta   90.00
_cell.angle_gamma   90.00
#
_symmetry.space_group_name_H-M   'P 1'
#
loop_
_entity.id
_entity.type
_entity.pdbx_description
1 polymer ?
#
loop_
_entity_poly.entity_id
_entity_poly.type
_entity_poly.pdbx_seq_one_letter_code
_entity_poly.pdbx_strand_id
1 'polypeptide(L)'
;MAAKGIGDKINTMLKQHQDIIKIREFIQKAYNVGDNVRQKVDLNLFSDEEVLRLATNLKNGMPIATPVFDGATEKEIKELLQLGELPTSGQITLFDGRTGEKFERQVTVGYMYMLKLNHLVDDKMHARSTGSYSLVTQQPLGGKAQFGGQRFGEMEVWALEAYGAA
;
A
#
# COMPACT_ATOMS: atom_id res chain seq x y z
N MET A 1 4.33 -6.72 -6.09
CA MET A 1 3.72 -7.83 -6.86
C MET A 1 4.55 -9.10 -6.68
N ALA A 2 5.84 -9.07 -7.01
CA ALA A 2 6.77 -10.20 -6.88
C ALA A 2 6.74 -10.89 -5.50
N ALA A 3 6.89 -10.11 -4.43
CA ALA A 3 6.83 -10.59 -3.04
C ALA A 3 5.52 -11.33 -2.69
N LYS A 4 4.39 -10.82 -3.19
CA LYS A 4 3.07 -11.43 -3.01
C LYS A 4 2.92 -12.70 -3.85
N GLY A 5 3.41 -12.69 -5.09
CA GLY A 5 3.41 -13.86 -5.97
C GLY A 5 4.14 -15.06 -5.37
N ILE A 6 5.29 -14.84 -4.72
CA ILE A 6 5.97 -15.89 -3.95
C ILE A 6 5.09 -16.41 -2.81
N GLY A 7 4.50 -15.51 -2.03
CA GLY A 7 3.58 -15.89 -0.95
C GLY A 7 2.39 -16.70 -1.45
N ASP A 8 1.81 -16.33 -2.59
CA ASP A 8 0.67 -17.03 -3.19
C ASP A 8 1.07 -18.42 -3.73
N LYS A 9 2.30 -18.58 -4.25
CA LYS A 9 2.84 -19.91 -4.57
C LYS A 9 3.02 -20.78 -3.33
N ILE A 10 3.62 -20.25 -2.26
CA ILE A 10 3.75 -20.96 -0.98
C ILE A 10 2.37 -21.35 -0.46
N ASN A 11 1.40 -20.44 -0.51
CA ASN A 11 0.02 -20.70 -0.10
C ASN A 11 -0.63 -21.81 -0.94
N THR A 12 -0.38 -21.84 -2.24
CA THR A 12 -0.87 -22.90 -3.14
C THR A 12 -0.26 -24.26 -2.79
N MET A 13 1.06 -24.31 -2.56
CA MET A 13 1.75 -25.53 -2.13
C MET A 13 1.25 -26.04 -0.78
N LEU A 14 0.99 -25.15 0.18
CA LEU A 14 0.43 -25.49 1.49
C LEU A 14 -0.99 -26.05 1.37
N LYS A 15 -1.86 -25.45 0.54
CA LYS A 15 -3.23 -25.92 0.30
C LYS A 15 -3.28 -27.28 -0.41
N GLN A 16 -2.31 -27.54 -1.28
CA GLN A 16 -2.18 -28.81 -2.00
C GLN A 16 -1.52 -29.90 -1.15
N HIS A 17 -1.14 -29.63 0.10
CA HIS A 17 -0.42 -30.55 0.97
C HIS A 17 0.82 -31.16 0.28
N GLN A 18 1.58 -30.33 -0.46
CA GLN A 18 2.79 -30.80 -1.11
C GLN A 18 3.86 -31.21 -0.09
N ASP A 19 4.77 -32.08 -0.56
CA ASP A 19 5.89 -32.57 0.24
C ASP A 19 6.70 -31.40 0.83
N ILE A 20 7.07 -31.53 2.10
CA ILE A 20 7.84 -30.51 2.84
C ILE A 20 9.17 -30.20 2.12
N ILE A 21 9.77 -31.20 1.47
CA ILE A 21 11.00 -31.06 0.69
C ILE A 21 10.84 -30.01 -0.42
N LYS A 22 9.74 -30.06 -1.18
CA LYS A 22 9.48 -29.10 -2.27
C LYS A 22 9.25 -27.68 -1.74
N ILE A 23 8.53 -27.56 -0.62
CA ILE A 23 8.31 -26.27 0.03
C ILE A 23 9.65 -25.70 0.51
N ARG A 24 10.49 -26.51 1.15
CA ARG A 24 11.83 -26.13 1.61
C ARG A 24 12.71 -25.67 0.45
N GLU A 25 12.76 -26.45 -0.64
CA GLU A 25 13.53 -26.10 -1.85
C GLU A 25 13.05 -24.78 -2.47
N PHE A 26 11.72 -24.59 -2.57
CA PHE A 26 11.15 -23.37 -3.13
C PHE A 26 11.48 -22.13 -2.27
N ILE A 27 11.31 -22.23 -0.95
CA ILE A 27 11.63 -21.14 -0.03
C ILE A 27 13.15 -20.86 -0.05
N GLN A 28 13.99 -21.90 -0.09
CA GLN A 28 15.45 -21.75 -0.21
C GLN A 28 15.83 -21.01 -1.48
N LYS A 29 15.23 -21.39 -2.61
CA LYS A 29 15.44 -20.73 -3.90
C LYS A 29 15.02 -19.27 -3.85
N ALA A 30 13.91 -18.95 -3.17
CA ALA A 30 13.44 -17.58 -3.00
C ALA A 30 14.39 -16.71 -2.16
N TYR A 31 14.99 -17.24 -1.10
CA TYR A 31 15.98 -16.51 -0.28
C TYR A 31 17.33 -16.33 -0.98
N ASN A 32 17.68 -17.22 -1.91
CA ASN A 32 18.95 -17.19 -2.64
C ASN A 32 18.90 -16.36 -3.93
N VAL A 33 17.81 -15.61 -4.19
CA VAL A 33 17.72 -14.73 -5.38
C VAL A 33 18.64 -13.53 -5.20
N GLY A 34 19.54 -13.31 -6.17
CA GLY A 34 20.50 -12.20 -6.22
C GLY A 34 21.96 -12.65 -6.11
N ASP A 35 22.85 -11.95 -6.83
CA ASP A 35 24.25 -12.39 -7.01
C ASP A 35 25.14 -12.14 -5.78
N ASN A 36 24.80 -11.16 -4.93
CA ASN A 36 25.63 -10.74 -3.78
C ASN A 36 24.80 -10.39 -2.54
N VAL A 37 23.81 -11.21 -2.21
CA VAL A 37 22.96 -10.97 -1.04
C VAL A 37 23.77 -11.14 0.24
N ARG A 38 23.74 -10.13 1.13
CA ARG A 38 24.42 -10.17 2.44
C ARG A 38 23.84 -11.25 3.36
N GLN A 39 22.54 -11.47 3.26
CA GLN A 39 21.82 -12.45 4.05
C GLN A 39 22.00 -13.84 3.43
N LYS A 40 22.62 -14.76 4.18
CA LYS A 40 22.68 -16.18 3.84
C LYS A 40 21.75 -16.94 4.77
N VAL A 41 20.73 -17.57 4.20
CA VAL A 41 19.79 -18.43 4.94
C VAL A 41 20.02 -19.85 4.48
N ASP A 42 20.29 -20.76 5.41
CA ASP A 42 20.31 -22.19 5.12
C ASP A 42 19.14 -22.86 5.83
N LEU A 43 18.12 -23.23 5.05
CA LEU A 43 16.95 -23.90 5.57
C LEU A 43 17.23 -25.34 5.95
N ASN A 44 18.34 -25.96 5.57
CA ASN A 44 18.65 -27.34 5.99
C ASN A 44 18.87 -27.48 7.50
N LEU A 45 19.26 -26.38 8.16
CA LEU A 45 19.42 -26.32 9.61
C LEU A 45 18.08 -26.27 10.36
N PHE A 46 16.97 -26.03 9.66
CA PHE A 46 15.64 -25.88 10.26
C PHE A 46 14.93 -27.23 10.34
N SER A 47 14.21 -27.43 11.45
CA SER A 47 13.30 -28.56 11.60
C SER A 47 12.07 -28.44 10.69
N ASP A 48 11.40 -29.55 10.41
CA ASP A 48 10.22 -29.56 9.54
C ASP A 48 9.07 -28.71 10.10
N GLU A 49 8.87 -28.72 11.41
CA GLU A 49 7.88 -27.88 12.08
C GLU A 49 8.17 -26.38 11.91
N GLU A 50 9.45 -25.99 12.00
CA GLU A 50 9.86 -24.59 11.81
C GLU A 50 9.67 -24.14 10.37
N VAL A 51 9.97 -25.00 9.40
CA VAL A 51 9.76 -24.71 7.97
C VAL A 51 8.26 -24.53 7.68
N LEU A 52 7.40 -25.38 8.25
CA LEU A 52 5.95 -25.25 8.09
C LEU A 52 5.42 -23.97 8.74
N ARG A 53 5.91 -23.61 9.93
CA ARG A 53 5.55 -22.36 10.60
C ARG A 53 6.01 -21.14 9.78
N LEU A 54 7.23 -21.18 9.25
CA LEU A 54 7.75 -20.14 8.36
C LEU A 54 6.89 -20.01 7.11
N ALA A 55 6.60 -21.11 6.42
CA ALA A 55 5.75 -21.12 5.23
C ALA A 55 4.36 -20.52 5.52
N THR A 56 3.79 -20.85 6.68
CA THR A 56 2.50 -20.31 7.13
C THR A 56 2.52 -18.80 7.30
N ASN A 57 3.63 -18.23 7.79
CA ASN A 57 3.80 -16.78 7.91
C ASN A 57 4.01 -16.11 6.54
N LEU A 58 4.74 -16.77 5.64
CA LEU A 58 5.06 -16.25 4.31
C LEU A 58 3.90 -16.34 3.31
N LYS A 59 2.84 -17.12 3.60
CA LYS A 59 1.68 -17.33 2.70
C LYS A 59 0.99 -16.02 2.26
N ASN A 60 1.05 -14.99 3.10
CA ASN A 60 0.42 -13.70 2.80
C ASN A 60 1.28 -12.83 1.88
N GLY A 61 2.54 -13.18 1.67
CA GLY A 61 3.54 -12.43 0.93
C GLY A 61 4.88 -12.55 1.65
N MET A 62 5.96 -12.76 0.89
CA MET A 62 7.31 -12.81 1.44
C MET A 62 7.76 -11.39 1.82
N PRO A 63 8.08 -11.10 3.10
CA PRO A 63 8.64 -9.80 3.47
C PRO A 63 10.03 -9.65 2.83
N ILE A 64 10.26 -8.54 2.15
CA ILE A 64 11.53 -8.22 1.49
C ILE A 64 12.12 -6.97 2.13
N ALA A 65 13.42 -6.97 2.37
CA ALA A 65 14.16 -5.81 2.84
C ALA A 65 15.00 -5.23 1.69
N THR A 66 14.87 -3.93 1.44
CA THR A 66 15.71 -3.18 0.51
C THR A 66 16.37 -2.03 1.27
N PRO A 67 17.63 -2.19 1.71
CA PRO A 67 18.38 -1.13 2.39
C PRO A 67 18.45 0.17 1.58
N VAL A 68 18.61 1.29 2.28
CA VAL A 68 18.83 2.60 1.64
C VAL A 68 20.20 2.57 0.96
N PHE A 69 20.24 2.93 -0.32
CA PHE A 69 21.45 2.96 -1.17
C PHE A 69 22.09 1.61 -1.54
N ASP A 70 21.65 0.49 -0.95
CA ASP A 70 22.07 -0.88 -1.29
C ASP A 70 20.83 -1.77 -1.42
N GLY A 71 19.91 -1.35 -2.29
CA GLY A 71 18.60 -1.98 -2.48
C GLY A 71 18.61 -3.02 -3.60
N ALA A 72 17.47 -3.70 -3.76
CA ALA A 72 17.29 -4.68 -4.84
C ALA A 72 17.40 -4.01 -6.22
N THR A 73 18.16 -4.63 -7.12
CA THR A 73 18.34 -4.18 -8.50
C THR A 73 17.17 -4.61 -9.39
N GLU A 74 17.00 -3.96 -10.54
CA GLU A 74 15.91 -4.30 -11.48
C GLU A 74 15.99 -5.75 -11.97
N LYS A 75 17.21 -6.29 -12.15
CA LYS A 75 17.42 -7.68 -12.57
C LYS A 75 16.88 -8.65 -11.53
N GLU A 76 17.22 -8.43 -10.26
CA GLU A 76 16.74 -9.23 -9.13
C GLU A 76 15.21 -9.16 -9.00
N ILE A 77 14.61 -7.98 -9.22
CA ILE A 77 13.14 -7.84 -9.22
C ILE A 77 12.51 -8.67 -10.34
N LYS A 78 13.08 -8.66 -11.55
CA LYS A 78 12.59 -9.46 -12.68
C LYS A 78 12.73 -10.96 -12.44
N GLU A 79 13.84 -11.41 -11.85
CA GLU A 79 14.04 -12.81 -11.45
C GLU A 79 13.01 -13.23 -10.40
N LEU A 80 12.73 -12.38 -9.42
CA LEU A 80 11.75 -12.64 -8.37
C LEU A 80 10.31 -12.67 -8.93
N LEU A 81 10.00 -11.84 -9.93
CA LEU A 81 8.74 -11.91 -10.69
C LEU A 81 8.62 -13.24 -11.44
N GLN A 82 9.68 -13.69 -12.12
CA GLN A 82 9.67 -14.98 -12.82
C GLN A 82 9.50 -16.16 -11.86
N LEU A 83 10.16 -16.12 -10.69
CA LEU A 83 10.00 -17.16 -9.66
C LEU A 83 8.54 -17.25 -9.17
N GLY A 84 7.85 -16.12 -9.12
CA GLY A 84 6.42 -16.01 -8.82
C GLY A 84 5.47 -16.34 -9.99
N GLU A 85 5.96 -16.78 -11.16
CA GLU A 85 5.14 -16.96 -12.39
C GLU A 85 4.41 -15.67 -12.84
N LEU A 86 5.01 -14.52 -12.56
CA LEU A 86 4.47 -13.21 -12.94
C LEU A 86 5.23 -12.64 -14.15
N PRO A 87 4.59 -11.78 -14.95
CA PRO A 87 5.25 -11.12 -16.08
C PRO A 87 6.40 -10.24 -15.59
N THR A 88 7.55 -10.32 -16.29
CA THR A 88 8.76 -9.53 -15.97
C THR A 88 8.55 -8.03 -16.12
N SER A 89 7.56 -7.60 -16.91
CA SER A 89 7.16 -6.19 -17.03
C SER A 89 6.47 -5.66 -15.77
N GLY A 90 5.97 -6.53 -14.89
CA GLY A 90 5.09 -6.15 -13.78
C GLY A 90 3.71 -5.64 -14.23
N GLN A 91 3.40 -5.79 -15.52
CA GLN A 91 2.14 -5.35 -16.13
C GLN A 91 1.24 -6.54 -16.40
N ILE A 92 -0.05 -6.39 -16.11
CA ILE A 92 -1.06 -7.40 -16.37
C ILE A 92 -2.20 -6.81 -17.21
N THR A 93 -2.92 -7.68 -17.91
CA THR A 93 -4.17 -7.29 -18.56
C THR A 93 -5.25 -7.13 -17.50
N LEU A 94 -5.86 -5.95 -17.44
CA LEU A 94 -7.01 -5.68 -16.59
C LEU A 94 -8.30 -5.63 -17.42
N PHE A 95 -9.43 -5.77 -16.73
CA PHE A 95 -10.77 -5.64 -17.28
C PHE A 95 -11.52 -4.55 -16.51
N ASP A 96 -12.32 -3.75 -17.20
CA ASP A 96 -13.18 -2.75 -16.58
C ASP A 96 -14.30 -3.45 -15.79
N GLY A 97 -14.39 -3.15 -14.50
CA GLY A 97 -15.40 -3.75 -13.61
C GLY A 97 -16.84 -3.32 -13.91
N ARG A 98 -17.05 -2.28 -14.73
CA ARG A 98 -18.39 -1.82 -15.13
C ARG A 98 -18.89 -2.50 -16.40
N THR A 99 -18.02 -2.62 -17.41
CA THR A 99 -18.38 -3.11 -18.75
C THR A 99 -17.95 -4.55 -19.01
N GLY A 100 -16.91 -5.03 -18.32
CA GLY A 100 -16.27 -6.32 -18.57
C GLY A 100 -15.27 -6.29 -19.73
N GLU A 101 -15.08 -5.14 -20.39
CA GLU A 101 -14.15 -5.01 -21.51
C GLU A 101 -12.69 -4.98 -21.05
N LYS A 102 -11.80 -5.49 -21.90
CA LYS A 102 -10.36 -5.48 -21.66
C LYS A 102 -9.79 -4.08 -21.91
N PHE A 103 -8.91 -3.61 -21.03
CA PHE A 103 -8.15 -2.38 -21.29
C PHE A 103 -7.20 -2.53 -22.50
N GLU A 104 -7.11 -1.49 -23.34
CA GLU A 104 -6.30 -1.50 -24.58
C GLU A 104 -4.81 -1.75 -24.32
N ARG A 105 -4.29 -1.28 -23.19
CA ARG A 105 -2.88 -1.43 -22.78
C ARG A 105 -2.79 -2.20 -21.47
N GLN A 106 -1.69 -2.94 -21.32
CA GLN A 106 -1.37 -3.58 -20.06
C GLN A 106 -1.09 -2.52 -18.98
N VAL A 107 -1.50 -2.81 -17.75
CA VAL A 107 -1.42 -1.89 -16.63
C VAL A 107 -0.47 -2.47 -15.58
N THR A 108 0.43 -1.65 -15.06
CA THR A 108 1.29 -2.03 -13.95
C THR A 108 0.44 -2.19 -12.70
N VAL A 109 0.47 -3.39 -12.11
CA VAL A 109 -0.26 -3.68 -10.87
C VAL A 109 0.76 -4.10 -9.81
N GLY A 110 0.48 -3.82 -8.56
CA GLY A 110 1.39 -4.16 -7.49
C GLY A 110 0.82 -3.91 -6.11
N TYR A 111 1.67 -4.14 -5.13
CA TYR A 111 1.36 -3.88 -3.73
C TYR A 111 2.26 -2.73 -3.32
N MET A 112 1.64 -1.57 -3.13
CA MET A 112 2.27 -0.39 -2.56
C MET A 112 1.86 -0.30 -1.10
N TYR A 113 2.82 -0.08 -0.20
CA TYR A 113 2.52 0.12 1.20
C TYR A 113 1.95 1.53 1.39
N MET A 114 0.68 1.62 1.79
CA MET A 114 -0.05 2.88 1.91
C MET A 114 -0.19 3.27 3.38
N LEU A 115 0.00 4.55 3.67
CA LEU A 115 -0.24 5.12 4.99
C LEU A 115 -1.51 6.00 4.95
N LYS A 116 -2.38 5.82 5.94
CA LYS A 116 -3.51 6.73 6.18
C LYS A 116 -3.02 7.83 7.14
N LEU A 117 -2.96 9.06 6.66
CA LEU A 117 -2.60 10.21 7.50
C LEU A 117 -3.72 10.51 8.50
N ASN A 118 -3.37 11.14 9.62
CA ASN A 118 -4.33 11.55 10.66
C ASN A 118 -5.25 12.71 10.25
N HIS A 119 -5.25 13.09 8.97
CA HIS A 119 -6.09 14.14 8.42
C HIS A 119 -7.46 13.60 8.00
N LEU A 120 -8.25 13.23 8.99
CA LEU A 120 -9.60 12.69 8.76
C LEU A 120 -10.57 13.80 8.35
N VAL A 121 -11.45 13.48 7.41
CA VAL A 121 -12.49 14.41 6.93
C VAL A 121 -13.47 14.76 8.06
N ASP A 122 -13.81 13.80 8.91
CA ASP A 122 -14.75 14.00 10.02
C ASP A 122 -14.23 15.05 11.02
N ASP A 123 -12.92 15.09 11.23
CA ASP A 123 -12.28 16.10 12.09
C ASP A 123 -12.29 17.49 11.45
N LYS A 124 -12.27 17.55 10.12
CA LYS A 124 -12.25 18.80 9.35
C LYS A 124 -13.64 19.32 8.98
N MET A 125 -14.66 18.48 8.98
CA MET A 125 -16.04 18.89 8.69
C MET A 125 -16.53 19.80 9.82
N HIS A 126 -16.97 21.00 9.45
CA HIS A 126 -17.50 21.99 10.37
C HIS A 126 -18.54 22.86 9.65
N ALA A 127 -19.69 23.04 10.28
CA ALA A 127 -20.78 23.87 9.78
C ALA A 127 -21.47 24.59 10.94
N ARG A 128 -21.93 25.82 10.68
CA ARG A 128 -22.62 26.66 11.66
C ARG A 128 -23.78 27.37 10.98
N SER A 129 -24.98 27.29 11.56
CA SER A 129 -26.11 28.16 11.24
C SER A 129 -26.18 29.35 12.21
N THR A 130 -26.46 29.09 13.48
CA THR A 130 -26.46 30.06 14.59
C THR A 130 -25.66 29.53 15.78
N GLY A 131 -25.18 30.40 16.68
CA GLY A 131 -24.39 29.98 17.84
C GLY A 131 -23.94 31.17 18.69
N SER A 132 -23.03 30.94 19.63
CA SER A 132 -22.52 31.97 20.55
C SER A 132 -21.70 33.06 19.85
N TYR A 133 -21.68 34.25 20.45
CA TYR A 133 -20.98 35.44 19.98
C TYR A 133 -20.00 35.95 21.03
N SER A 134 -18.95 36.63 20.58
CA SER A 134 -18.01 37.34 21.43
C SER A 134 -18.70 38.53 22.10
N LEU A 135 -18.51 38.70 23.41
CA LEU A 135 -19.11 39.81 24.17
C LEU A 135 -18.61 41.18 23.68
N VAL A 136 -17.34 41.27 23.26
CA VAL A 136 -16.69 42.53 22.91
C VAL A 136 -17.01 42.94 21.48
N THR A 137 -16.75 42.05 20.51
CA THR A 137 -16.88 42.37 19.08
C THR A 137 -18.27 42.04 18.53
N GLN A 138 -19.10 41.32 19.28
CA GLN A 138 -20.40 40.81 18.83
C GLN A 138 -20.29 39.99 17.52
N GLN A 139 -19.12 39.39 17.26
CA GLN A 139 -18.88 38.49 16.13
C GLN A 139 -19.03 37.03 16.56
N PRO A 140 -19.39 36.12 15.64
CA PRO A 140 -19.31 34.67 15.86
C PRO A 140 -17.96 34.26 16.47
N LEU A 141 -17.97 33.35 17.44
CA LEU A 141 -16.73 32.78 17.99
C LEU A 141 -15.90 32.07 16.89
N GLY A 142 -14.61 31.84 17.15
CA GLY A 142 -13.71 31.13 16.24
C GLY A 142 -13.53 29.66 16.61
N GLY A 143 -13.30 28.82 15.59
CA GLY A 143 -12.90 27.41 15.75
C GLY A 143 -14.07 26.43 15.92
N LYS A 144 -13.85 25.18 15.46
CA LYS A 144 -14.85 24.09 15.50
C LYS A 144 -15.37 23.81 16.92
N ALA A 145 -14.48 23.83 17.92
CA ALA A 145 -14.81 23.51 19.31
C ALA A 145 -15.85 24.45 19.93
N GLN A 146 -15.94 25.70 19.44
CA GLN A 146 -16.89 26.71 19.92
C GLN A 146 -18.06 26.92 18.96
N PHE A 147 -18.27 25.96 18.04
CA PHE A 147 -19.19 26.12 16.91
C PHE A 147 -18.98 27.46 16.19
N GLY A 148 -17.72 27.80 15.93
CA GLY A 148 -17.33 29.11 15.42
C GLY A 148 -17.75 29.36 13.98
N GLY A 149 -17.82 30.63 13.57
CA GLY A 149 -18.05 31.00 12.17
C GLY A 149 -16.78 30.86 11.33
N GLN A 150 -16.95 30.77 10.01
CA GLN A 150 -15.82 30.94 9.10
C GLN A 150 -15.45 32.42 9.05
N ARG A 151 -14.15 32.72 9.04
CA ARG A 151 -13.68 34.09 8.83
C ARG A 151 -13.89 34.47 7.36
N PHE A 152 -14.65 35.52 7.14
CA PHE A 152 -14.74 36.21 5.86
C PHE A 152 -13.82 37.43 5.93
N GLY A 153 -12.71 37.41 5.20
CA GLY A 153 -11.66 38.42 5.25
C GLY A 153 -11.76 39.42 4.10
N GLU A 154 -10.75 40.28 4.05
CA GLU A 154 -10.66 41.37 3.07
C GLU A 154 -10.60 40.86 1.61
N MET A 155 -9.84 39.78 1.37
CA MET A 155 -9.74 39.19 0.04
C MET A 155 -11.08 38.59 -0.44
N GLU A 156 -11.86 38.00 0.47
CA GLU A 156 -13.18 37.49 0.13
C GLU A 156 -14.20 38.61 -0.13
N VAL A 157 -14.05 39.77 0.51
CA VAL A 157 -14.86 40.98 0.22
C VAL A 157 -14.56 41.53 -1.17
N TRP A 158 -13.28 41.69 -1.54
CA TRP A 158 -12.90 42.14 -2.89
C TRP A 158 -13.47 41.24 -3.98
N ALA A 159 -13.56 39.93 -3.73
CA ALA A 159 -14.17 39.01 -4.67
C ALA A 159 -15.65 39.35 -4.90
N LEU A 160 -16.43 39.67 -3.86
CA LEU A 160 -17.84 40.08 -4.02
C LEU A 160 -18.01 41.42 -4.72
N GLU A 161 -17.16 42.40 -4.39
CA GLU A 161 -17.15 43.72 -5.02
C GLU A 161 -16.91 43.62 -6.53
N ALA A 162 -15.99 42.75 -6.95
CA ALA A 162 -15.70 42.53 -8.36
C ALA A 162 -16.89 41.96 -9.15
N TYR A 163 -17.75 41.17 -8.51
CA TYR A 163 -18.98 40.63 -9.14
C TYR A 163 -20.18 41.59 -9.06
N GLY A 164 -20.06 42.71 -8.34
CA GLY A 164 -21.18 43.64 -8.13
C GLY A 164 -22.30 43.05 -7.25
N ALA A 165 -21.98 42.09 -6.39
CA ALA A 165 -22.93 41.46 -5.47
C ALA A 165 -23.11 42.33 -4.21
N ALA A 166 -23.80 43.47 -4.38
CA ALA A 166 -24.13 44.42 -3.31
C ALA A 166 -25.55 44.22 -2.77
#